data_AF-A0A2G9N3Q7-F1
#
_entry.id   AF-A0A2G9N3Q7-F1
#
_cell.length_a   1.000
_cell.length_b   1.000
_cell.length_c   1.000
_cell.angle_alpha   90.00
_cell.angle_beta   90.00
_cell.angle_gamma   90.00
#
_symmetry.space_group_name_H-M   'P 1'
#
loop_
_entity.id
_entity.type
_entity.pdbx_description
1 polymer ?
#
loop_
_entity_poly.entity_id
_entity_poly.type
_entity_poly.pdbx_seq_one_letter_code
_entity_poly.pdbx_strand_id
1 'polypeptide(L)'
;MNWPSHLAFGLVLYAAFIFSSIFFGYHLEVLTIAIGAIITIPYALLPDIDHDMSKISQVVEILFLGATVVAIAGYFYSKKEELLMVAGFLVALLFVTKFLRHRGITHTIRFGIAAALPLALANPLYAVFAFIAFMSHLAADMHLKL
;
A
#
# COMPACT_ATOMS: atom_id res chain seq x y z
N MET A 1 14.96 -5.74 6.51
CA MET A 1 13.85 -6.21 5.67
C MET A 1 14.38 -6.90 4.42
N ASN A 2 13.98 -8.15 4.19
CA ASN A 2 14.24 -8.87 2.94
C ASN A 2 13.09 -8.60 1.96
N TRP A 3 12.99 -7.36 1.46
CA TRP A 3 11.84 -6.93 0.65
C TRP A 3 11.59 -7.82 -0.59
N PRO A 4 12.60 -8.42 -1.26
CA PRO A 4 12.35 -9.34 -2.36
C PRO A 4 11.59 -10.60 -1.92
N SER A 5 11.86 -11.15 -0.72
CA SER A 5 11.15 -12.34 -0.24
C SER A 5 9.69 -12.02 0.12
N HIS A 6 9.41 -10.89 0.77
CA HIS A 6 8.03 -10.48 1.06
C HIS A 6 7.22 -10.26 -0.22
N LEU A 7 7.83 -9.62 -1.20
CA LEU A 7 7.20 -9.39 -2.50
C LEU A 7 6.95 -10.71 -3.24
N ALA A 8 7.96 -11.58 -3.31
CA ALA A 8 7.84 -12.89 -3.96
C ALA A 8 6.73 -13.73 -3.31
N PHE A 9 6.69 -13.77 -1.97
CA PHE A 9 5.66 -14.52 -1.24
C PHE A 9 4.25 -13.95 -1.49
N GLY A 10 4.10 -12.61 -1.50
CA GLY A 10 2.84 -11.96 -1.86
C GLY A 10 2.37 -12.28 -3.27
N LEU A 11 3.27 -12.25 -4.26
CA LEU A 11 2.96 -12.61 -5.64
C LEU A 11 2.59 -14.10 -5.80
N VAL A 12 3.21 -14.99 -5.04
CA VAL A 12 2.86 -16.42 -5.02
C VAL A 12 1.44 -16.62 -4.45
N LEU A 13 1.11 -16.01 -3.32
CA LEU A 13 -0.24 -16.12 -2.75
C LEU A 13 -1.29 -15.45 -3.64
N TYR A 14 -0.96 -14.34 -4.27
CA TYR A 14 -1.78 -13.71 -5.29
C TYR A 14 -2.07 -14.66 -6.46
N ALA A 15 -1.04 -15.27 -7.05
CA ALA A 15 -1.21 -16.23 -8.14
C ALA A 15 -2.02 -17.46 -7.71
N ALA A 16 -1.80 -17.96 -6.50
CA ALA A 16 -2.58 -19.07 -5.93
C ALA A 16 -4.07 -18.70 -5.76
N PHE A 17 -4.36 -17.47 -5.34
CA PHE A 17 -5.74 -16.96 -5.25
C PHE A 17 -6.40 -16.86 -6.64
N ILE A 18 -5.69 -16.35 -7.65
CA ILE A 18 -6.21 -16.29 -9.03
C ILE A 18 -6.48 -17.69 -9.57
N PHE A 19 -5.52 -18.61 -9.41
CA PHE A 19 -5.66 -19.99 -9.87
C PHE A 19 -6.82 -20.71 -9.19
N SER A 20 -6.94 -20.60 -7.87
CA SER A 20 -8.06 -21.20 -7.13
C SER A 20 -9.41 -20.60 -7.54
N SER A 21 -9.49 -19.28 -7.74
CA SER A 21 -10.70 -18.62 -8.22
C SER A 21 -11.15 -19.20 -9.57
N ILE A 22 -10.22 -19.33 -10.53
CA ILE A 22 -10.51 -19.92 -11.85
C ILE A 22 -10.91 -21.40 -11.71
N PHE A 23 -10.21 -22.16 -10.87
CA PHE A 23 -10.51 -23.58 -10.63
C PHE A 23 -11.94 -23.79 -10.08
N PHE A 24 -12.43 -22.89 -9.23
CA PHE A 24 -13.80 -22.91 -8.70
C PHE A 24 -14.83 -22.27 -9.66
N GLY A 25 -14.45 -21.93 -10.89
CA GLY A 25 -15.36 -21.42 -11.91
C GLY A 25 -15.62 -19.91 -11.86
N TYR A 26 -14.84 -19.15 -11.08
CA TYR A 26 -14.92 -17.69 -11.11
C TYR A 26 -14.18 -17.15 -12.34
N HIS A 27 -14.88 -16.33 -13.13
CA HIS A 27 -14.28 -15.64 -14.27
C HIS A 27 -13.74 -14.27 -13.84
N LEU A 28 -12.42 -14.13 -13.84
CA LEU A 28 -11.74 -12.87 -13.55
C LEU A 28 -11.32 -12.19 -14.85
N GLU A 29 -11.67 -10.92 -14.99
CA GLU A 29 -11.24 -10.12 -16.14
C GLU A 29 -9.72 -9.93 -16.14
N VAL A 30 -9.10 -9.96 -17.32
CA VAL A 30 -7.65 -9.76 -17.48
C VAL A 30 -7.20 -8.43 -16.87
N LEU A 31 -8.01 -7.37 -17.02
CA LEU A 31 -7.71 -6.07 -16.43
C LEU A 31 -7.73 -6.12 -14.89
N THR A 32 -8.69 -6.84 -14.31
CA THR A 32 -8.77 -7.05 -12.84
C THR A 32 -7.53 -7.79 -12.32
N ILE A 33 -7.05 -8.80 -13.07
CA ILE A 33 -5.81 -9.52 -12.74
C ILE A 33 -4.58 -8.60 -12.87
N ALA A 34 -4.50 -7.79 -13.92
CA ALA A 34 -3.37 -6.88 -14.10
C ALA A 34 -3.30 -5.84 -12.97
N ILE A 35 -4.44 -5.23 -12.62
CA ILE A 35 -4.55 -4.27 -11.52
C ILE A 35 -4.25 -4.95 -10.17
N GLY A 36 -4.73 -6.17 -9.95
CA GLY A 36 -4.44 -6.95 -8.74
C GLY A 36 -2.94 -7.21 -8.53
N ALA A 37 -2.20 -7.50 -9.60
CA ALA A 37 -0.75 -7.65 -9.54
C ALA A 37 -0.07 -6.32 -9.15
N ILE A 38 -0.51 -5.20 -9.71
CA ILE A 38 0.01 -3.86 -9.37
C ILE A 38 -0.27 -3.52 -7.90
N ILE A 39 -1.46 -3.84 -7.38
CA ILE A 39 -1.84 -3.63 -5.98
C ILE A 39 -1.02 -4.49 -5.03
N THR A 40 -0.72 -5.73 -5.42
CA THR A 40 0.03 -6.68 -4.58
C THR A 40 1.41 -6.13 -4.19
N ILE A 41 2.09 -5.41 -5.09
CA ILE A 41 3.45 -4.90 -4.86
C ILE A 41 3.52 -3.95 -3.64
N PRO A 42 2.81 -2.80 -3.60
CA PRO A 42 2.87 -1.90 -2.47
C PRO A 42 2.27 -2.53 -1.20
N TYR A 43 1.21 -3.33 -1.30
CA TYR A 43 0.57 -3.91 -0.11
C TYR A 43 1.37 -5.03 0.53
N ALA A 44 2.16 -5.79 -0.24
CA ALA A 44 3.11 -6.78 0.30
C ALA A 44 4.27 -6.14 1.06
N LEU A 45 4.53 -4.85 0.87
CA LEU A 45 5.59 -4.11 1.57
C LEU A 45 5.04 -3.13 2.60
N LEU A 46 3.74 -2.82 2.55
CA LEU A 46 3.09 -1.78 3.35
C LEU A 46 3.32 -1.89 4.88
N PRO A 47 3.40 -3.07 5.52
CA PRO A 47 3.73 -3.14 6.95
C PRO A 47 5.05 -2.45 7.30
N ASP A 48 6.03 -2.47 6.41
CA ASP A 48 7.35 -1.86 6.58
C ASP A 48 7.40 -0.38 6.19
N ILE A 49 6.26 0.27 5.95
CA ILE A 49 6.21 1.72 5.69
C ILE A 49 6.79 2.57 6.83
N ASP A 50 6.83 2.01 8.04
CA ASP A 50 7.41 2.60 9.25
C ASP A 50 8.93 2.38 9.39
N HIS A 51 9.54 1.57 8.52
CA HIS A 51 10.97 1.30 8.57
C HIS A 51 11.71 2.27 7.63
N ASP A 52 12.56 3.14 8.16
CA ASP A 52 13.24 4.20 7.38
C ASP A 52 14.03 3.68 6.17
N MET A 53 14.63 2.49 6.28
CA MET A 53 15.39 1.88 5.18
C MET A 53 14.53 1.02 4.24
N SER A 54 13.21 0.92 4.43
CA SER A 54 12.36 0.13 3.54
C SER A 54 12.17 0.83 2.20
N LYS A 55 12.04 0.02 1.14
CA LYS A 55 11.80 0.55 -0.21
C LYS A 55 10.45 1.24 -0.31
N ILE A 56 9.44 0.76 0.40
CA ILE A 56 8.12 1.38 0.39
C ILE A 56 8.14 2.75 1.09
N SER A 57 8.88 2.88 2.20
CA SER A 57 9.05 4.16 2.90
C SER A 57 9.71 5.20 2.01
N GLN A 58 10.80 4.82 1.32
CA GLN A 58 11.50 5.69 0.36
C GLN A 58 10.60 6.11 -0.82
N VAL A 59 9.82 5.19 -1.38
CA VAL A 59 8.89 5.49 -2.48
C VAL A 59 7.78 6.43 -2.02
N VAL A 60 7.16 6.16 -0.87
CA VAL A 60 6.13 7.03 -0.29
C VAL A 60 6.69 8.42 -0.01
N GLU A 61 7.91 8.50 0.53
CA GLU A 61 8.60 9.78 0.79
C GLU A 61 8.79 10.59 -0.49
N ILE A 62 9.32 9.97 -1.55
CA ILE A 62 9.50 10.60 -2.86
C ILE A 62 8.17 11.06 -3.45
N LEU A 63 7.12 10.22 -3.37
CA LEU A 63 5.81 10.55 -3.92
C LEU A 63 5.16 11.73 -3.19
N PHE A 64 5.22 11.77 -1.86
CA PHE A 64 4.62 12.85 -1.07
C PHE A 64 5.41 14.15 -1.22
N LEU A 65 6.75 14.08 -1.24
CA LEU A 65 7.60 15.24 -1.52
C LEU A 65 7.36 15.77 -2.94
N GLY A 66 7.31 14.88 -3.94
CA GLY A 66 7.00 15.25 -5.32
C GLY A 66 5.62 15.91 -5.45
N ALA A 67 4.58 15.32 -4.84
CA ALA A 67 3.24 15.89 -4.81
C ALA A 67 3.20 17.26 -4.11
N THR A 68 3.98 17.42 -3.03
CA THR A 68 4.13 18.71 -2.33
C THR A 68 4.75 19.75 -3.24
N VAL A 69 5.83 19.42 -3.96
CA VAL A 69 6.48 20.32 -4.92
C VAL A 69 5.52 20.70 -6.05
N VAL A 70 4.77 19.74 -6.60
CA VAL A 70 3.76 20.00 -7.64
C VAL A 70 2.66 20.91 -7.12
N ALA A 71 2.16 20.71 -5.90
CA ALA A 71 1.15 21.55 -5.30
C ALA A 71 1.65 23.00 -5.10
N ILE A 72 2.87 23.17 -4.59
CA ILE A 72 3.50 24.50 -4.43
C ILE A 72 3.71 25.18 -5.79
N ALA A 73 4.22 24.47 -6.79
CA ALA A 73 4.37 25.01 -8.15
C ALA A 73 3.03 25.41 -8.76
N GLY A 74 2.00 24.58 -8.57
CA GLY A 74 0.62 24.86 -8.98
C GLY A 74 0.06 26.11 -8.30
N TYR A 75 0.38 26.35 -7.01
CA TYR A 75 0.02 27.60 -6.33
C TYR A 75 0.68 28.80 -7.00
N PHE A 76 1.98 28.73 -7.30
CA PHE A 76 2.67 29.85 -7.96
C PHE A 76 2.08 30.19 -9.33
N TYR A 77 1.60 29.18 -10.06
CA TYR A 77 0.95 29.33 -11.36
C TYR A 77 -0.49 29.85 -11.27
N SER A 78 -1.32 29.26 -10.40
CA SER A 78 -2.77 29.49 -10.36
C SER A 78 -3.26 30.41 -9.25
N LYS A 79 -2.41 30.69 -8.26
CA LYS A 79 -2.72 31.47 -7.03
C LYS A 79 -3.88 30.91 -6.18
N LYS A 80 -4.18 29.63 -6.33
CA LYS A 80 -5.20 28.91 -5.54
C LYS A 80 -4.63 28.48 -4.18
N GLU A 81 -5.13 29.08 -3.10
CA GLU A 81 -4.66 28.82 -1.73
C GLU A 81 -4.88 27.37 -1.27
N GLU A 82 -5.88 26.68 -1.83
CA GLU A 82 -6.16 25.28 -1.53
C GLU A 82 -4.96 24.37 -1.83
N LEU A 83 -4.12 24.75 -2.81
CA LEU A 83 -2.89 24.01 -3.13
C LEU A 83 -1.84 24.11 -2.02
N LEU A 84 -1.77 25.23 -1.30
CA LEU A 84 -0.91 25.35 -0.11
C LEU A 84 -1.44 24.51 1.05
N MET A 85 -2.77 24.40 1.20
CA MET A 85 -3.38 23.51 2.20
C MET A 85 -3.04 22.05 1.90
N VAL A 86 -3.14 21.64 0.63
CA VAL A 86 -2.72 20.30 0.19
C VAL A 86 -1.23 20.05 0.48
N ALA A 87 -0.36 21.00 0.13
CA ALA A 87 1.07 20.90 0.41
C ALA A 87 1.35 20.75 1.92
N GLY A 88 0.73 21.59 2.76
CA GLY A 88 0.86 21.51 4.21
C GLY A 88 0.37 20.17 4.79
N PHE A 89 -0.74 19.65 4.29
CA PHE A 89 -1.28 18.35 4.68
C PHE A 89 -0.34 17.19 4.31
N LEU A 90 0.21 17.19 3.10
CA LEU A 90 1.17 16.16 2.66
C LEU A 90 2.45 16.16 3.52
N VAL A 91 2.98 17.34 3.85
CA VAL A 91 4.14 17.48 4.74
C VAL A 91 3.80 17.00 6.16
N ALA A 92 2.62 17.34 6.68
CA ALA A 92 2.18 16.85 7.98
C ALA A 92 2.06 15.32 8.01
N LEU A 93 1.51 14.71 6.96
CA LEU A 93 1.45 13.25 6.84
C LEU A 93 2.86 12.61 6.81
N LEU A 94 3.78 13.16 6.00
CA LEU A 94 5.18 12.72 5.98
C LEU A 94 5.84 12.81 7.35
N PHE A 95 5.55 13.87 8.10
CA PHE A 95 6.09 14.02 9.44
C PHE A 95 5.52 12.96 10.38
N VAL A 96 4.21 12.72 10.33
CA VAL A 96 3.52 11.70 11.15
C VAL A 96 4.07 10.30 10.89
N THR A 97 4.40 9.95 9.64
CA THR A 97 4.97 8.61 9.35
C THR A 97 6.30 8.38 10.06
N LYS A 98 7.10 9.42 10.34
CA LYS A 98 8.36 9.32 11.09
C LYS A 98 8.17 9.03 12.58
N PHE A 99 6.95 9.19 13.12
CA PHE A 99 6.62 8.83 14.51
C PHE A 99 6.00 7.44 14.64
N LEU A 100 5.72 6.76 13.52
CA LEU A 100 5.26 5.38 13.57
C LEU A 100 6.42 4.49 14.03
N ARG A 101 6.20 3.73 15.11
CA ARG A 101 7.18 2.76 15.59
C ARG A 101 7.20 1.56 14.65
N HIS A 102 8.39 1.15 14.23
CA HIS A 102 8.60 -0.10 13.50
C HIS A 102 7.94 -1.28 14.23
N ARG A 103 7.11 -2.06 13.52
CA ARG A 103 6.31 -3.19 14.06
C ARG A 103 5.19 -2.78 15.03
N GLY A 104 4.76 -1.54 14.92
CA GLY A 104 3.63 -0.96 15.64
C GLY A 104 2.30 -1.29 14.97
N ILE A 105 1.45 -0.27 14.78
CA ILE A 105 0.09 -0.40 14.24
C ILE A 105 0.10 -1.00 12.82
N THR A 106 1.12 -0.68 12.03
CA THR A 106 1.34 -1.15 10.65
C THR A 106 1.45 -2.67 10.53
N HIS A 107 1.77 -3.38 11.61
CA HIS A 107 1.90 -4.83 11.68
C HIS A 107 0.71 -5.49 12.40
N THR A 108 -0.49 -4.93 12.23
CA THR A 108 -1.73 -5.48 12.80
C THR A 108 -2.73 -5.86 11.71
N ILE A 109 -3.55 -6.87 11.97
CA ILE A 109 -4.63 -7.27 11.06
C ILE A 109 -5.62 -6.11 10.86
N ARG A 110 -5.94 -5.36 11.94
CA ARG A 110 -6.81 -4.17 11.87
C ARG A 110 -6.29 -3.12 10.88
N PHE A 111 -4.98 -2.85 10.90
CA PHE A 111 -4.38 -1.92 9.95
C PHE A 111 -4.46 -2.46 8.51
N GLY A 112 -4.20 -3.76 8.31
CA GLY A 112 -4.36 -4.39 6.99
C GLY A 112 -5.77 -4.26 6.42
N ILE A 113 -6.80 -4.48 7.25
CA ILE A 113 -8.20 -4.28 6.86
C ILE A 113 -8.47 -2.81 6.54
N ALA A 114 -8.07 -1.90 7.43
CA ALA A 114 -8.28 -0.47 7.24
C ALA A 114 -7.59 0.06 5.98
N ALA A 115 -6.40 -0.44 5.66
CA ALA A 115 -5.64 -0.09 4.46
C ALA A 115 -6.28 -0.64 3.18
N ALA A 116 -6.77 -1.89 3.21
CA ALA A 116 -7.36 -2.54 2.04
C ALA A 116 -8.79 -2.06 1.72
N LEU A 117 -9.58 -1.73 2.75
CA LEU A 117 -11.02 -1.45 2.61
C LEU A 117 -11.38 -0.33 1.62
N PRO A 118 -10.65 0.80 1.53
CA PRO A 118 -10.94 1.84 0.54
C PRO A 118 -10.91 1.34 -0.91
N LEU A 119 -10.10 0.30 -1.22
CA LEU A 119 -10.05 -0.27 -2.58
C LEU A 119 -11.35 -0.96 -2.98
N ALA A 120 -12.15 -1.42 -2.01
CA ALA A 120 -13.44 -2.05 -2.28
C ALA A 120 -14.45 -1.09 -2.94
N LEU A 121 -14.27 0.23 -2.78
CA LEU A 121 -15.09 1.25 -3.42
C LEU A 121 -14.91 1.27 -4.96
N ALA A 122 -13.73 0.85 -5.45
CA ALA A 122 -13.46 0.73 -6.88
C ALA A 122 -13.82 -0.67 -7.40
N ASN A 123 -13.37 -1.71 -6.69
CA ASN A 123 -13.73 -3.10 -6.95
C ASN A 123 -13.47 -3.93 -5.68
N PRO A 124 -14.46 -4.69 -5.16
CA PRO A 124 -14.27 -5.52 -3.96
C PRO A 124 -13.08 -6.49 -4.03
N LEU A 125 -12.74 -7.01 -5.21
CA LEU A 125 -11.59 -7.90 -5.39
C LEU A 125 -10.25 -7.19 -5.17
N TYR A 126 -10.17 -5.89 -5.41
CA TYR A 126 -8.95 -5.11 -5.16
C TYR A 126 -8.61 -5.06 -3.67
N ALA A 127 -9.62 -4.95 -2.80
CA ALA A 127 -9.43 -5.05 -1.36
C ALA A 127 -8.96 -6.45 -0.94
N VAL A 128 -9.48 -7.51 -1.58
CA VAL A 128 -9.03 -8.88 -1.33
C VAL A 128 -7.56 -9.07 -1.72
N PHE A 129 -7.15 -8.60 -2.91
CA PHE A 129 -5.75 -8.68 -3.35
C PHE A 129 -4.81 -7.93 -2.41
N ALA A 130 -5.16 -6.70 -2.04
CA ALA A 130 -4.42 -5.90 -1.07
C ALA A 130 -4.30 -6.59 0.28
N PHE A 131 -5.40 -7.16 0.79
CA PHE A 131 -5.42 -7.85 2.07
C PHE A 131 -4.58 -9.13 2.06
N ILE A 132 -4.65 -9.95 1.00
CA ILE A 132 -3.81 -11.15 0.84
C ILE A 132 -2.33 -10.76 0.80
N ALA A 133 -1.97 -9.73 0.02
CA ALA A 133 -0.60 -9.23 -0.06
C ALA A 133 -0.10 -8.72 1.30
N PHE A 134 -0.92 -7.96 2.02
CA PHE A 134 -0.57 -7.48 3.34
C PHE A 134 -0.42 -8.64 4.36
N MET A 135 -1.31 -9.62 4.32
CA MET A 135 -1.23 -10.83 5.17
C MET A 135 -0.04 -11.71 4.84
N SER A 136 0.38 -11.79 3.56
CA SER A 136 1.58 -12.53 3.18
C SER A 136 2.81 -12.00 3.90
N HIS A 137 2.90 -10.67 4.04
CA HIS A 137 3.99 -10.04 4.77
C HIS A 137 4.00 -10.45 6.24
N LEU A 138 2.87 -10.29 6.95
CA LEU A 138 2.80 -10.64 8.38
C LEU A 138 3.06 -12.13 8.64
N ALA A 139 2.58 -12.99 7.72
CA ALA A 139 2.81 -14.43 7.79
C ALA A 139 4.29 -14.77 7.58
N ALA A 140 4.96 -14.13 6.62
CA ALA A 140 6.40 -14.32 6.39
C ALA A 140 7.25 -13.89 7.59
N ASP A 141 6.83 -12.83 8.29
CA ASP A 141 7.50 -12.34 9.49
C ASP A 141 7.16 -13.11 10.77
N MET A 142 6.19 -14.05 10.72
CA MET A 142 5.69 -14.79 11.88
C MET A 142 5.21 -13.86 13.03
N HIS A 143 4.89 -12.61 12.70
CA HIS A 143 4.54 -11.54 13.65
C HIS A 143 3.09 -11.10 13.47
N LEU A 144 2.16 -12.06 13.57
CA LEU A 144 0.73 -11.76 13.54
C LEU A 144 0.28 -11.15 14.87
N LYS A 145 -0.09 -9.86 14.84
CA LYS A 145 -0.76 -9.16 15.93
C LYS A 145 -2.19 -8.79 15.49
N LEU A 146 -3.14 -8.92 16.42
CA LEU A 146 -4.56 -8.58 16.20
C LEU A 146 -4.77 -7.06 16.13
#